data_AF-A0A6I4MUL0-F1
#
_entry.id   AF-A0A6I4MUL0-F1
#
_cell.length_a   1.000
_cell.length_b   1.000
_cell.length_c   1.000
_cell.angle_alpha   90.00
_cell.angle_beta   90.00
_cell.angle_gamma   90.00
#
_symmetry.space_group_name_H-M   'P 1'
#
loop_
_entity.id
_entity.type
_entity.pdbx_description
1 polymer ?
#
loop_
_entity_poly.entity_id
_entity_poly.type
_entity_poly.pdbx_seq_one_letter_code
_entity_poly.pdbx_strand_id
1 'polypeptide(L)'
;MKGWGDIDGWDIDPVGVQTVLEKVMTLYAGEDGKGNGGLVKQAGQFAQYVDDAVAAASSEPIGIALREYVKAVKPDLKSTFHKVHSCVKGAMDATNAYMDGDIKMAEKAQRRAVDAPSPQAGGRW
;
A
#
# COMPACT_ATOMS: atom_id res chain seq x y z
N MET A 1 10.54 12.13 -20.24
CA MET A 1 9.66 12.44 -19.10
C MET A 1 8.56 13.35 -19.61
N LYS A 2 7.33 12.84 -19.72
CA LYS A 2 6.17 13.63 -20.14
C LYS A 2 5.60 14.28 -18.89
N GLY A 3 5.44 15.60 -18.94
CA GLY A 3 5.04 16.45 -17.82
C GLY A 3 3.73 16.01 -17.21
N TRP A 4 3.68 16.12 -15.89
CA TRP A 4 2.45 16.05 -15.11
C TRP A 4 1.65 17.28 -15.52
N GLY A 5 0.60 17.08 -16.31
CA GLY A 5 -0.33 18.14 -16.68
C GLY A 5 -0.97 18.72 -15.43
N ASP A 6 -1.42 19.97 -15.53
CA ASP A 6 -2.15 20.65 -14.47
C ASP A 6 -3.25 19.71 -13.93
N ILE A 7 -3.13 19.31 -12.66
CA ILE A 7 -4.14 18.49 -11.99
C ILE A 7 -5.28 19.43 -11.59
N ASP A 8 -6.18 19.68 -12.52
CA ASP A 8 -7.41 20.45 -12.31
C ASP A 8 -8.55 19.53 -11.85
N GLY A 9 -8.38 18.90 -10.68
CA GLY A 9 -9.39 18.06 -10.04
C GLY A 9 -8.83 17.06 -9.03
N TRP A 10 -9.71 16.23 -8.45
CA TRP A 10 -9.33 15.06 -7.65
C TRP A 10 -8.97 13.85 -8.54
N ASP A 11 -8.33 14.04 -9.70
CA ASP A 11 -8.07 12.93 -10.63
C ASP A 11 -6.94 12.02 -10.13
N ILE A 12 -7.26 10.77 -9.80
CA ILE A 12 -6.28 9.74 -9.44
C ILE A 12 -6.13 8.76 -10.59
N ASP A 13 -4.93 8.21 -10.79
CA ASP A 13 -4.68 7.09 -11.70
C ASP A 13 -4.80 5.76 -10.90
N PRO A 14 -5.93 5.02 -10.97
CA PRO A 14 -6.12 3.82 -10.16
C PRO A 14 -5.14 2.70 -10.55
N VAL A 15 -4.78 2.62 -11.84
CA VAL A 15 -3.82 1.64 -12.36
C VAL A 15 -2.41 1.97 -11.89
N GLY A 16 -2.05 3.26 -11.91
CA GLY A 16 -0.81 3.77 -11.35
C GLY A 16 -0.68 3.47 -9.85
N VAL A 17 -1.75 3.69 -9.08
CA VAL A 17 -1.79 3.33 -7.65
C VAL A 17 -1.62 1.83 -7.46
N GLN A 18 -2.37 0.99 -8.18
CA GLN A 18 -2.23 -0.46 -8.10
C GLN A 18 -0.80 -0.91 -8.38
N THR A 19 -0.15 -0.36 -9.42
CA THR A 19 1.23 -0.66 -9.77
C THR A 19 2.21 -0.35 -8.63
N VAL A 20 2.00 0.77 -7.92
CA VAL A 20 2.83 1.12 -6.76
C VAL A 20 2.57 0.16 -5.59
N LEU A 21 1.31 -0.19 -5.33
CA LEU A 21 0.95 -1.10 -4.25
C LEU A 21 1.51 -2.51 -4.47
N GLU A 22 1.48 -3.01 -5.70
CA GLU A 22 2.11 -4.28 -6.08
C GLU A 22 3.61 -4.27 -5.82
N LYS A 23 4.31 -3.18 -6.18
CA LYS A 23 5.74 -3.03 -5.88
C LYS A 23 6.03 -3.06 -4.39
N VAL A 24 5.23 -2.35 -3.58
CA VAL A 24 5.37 -2.34 -2.12
C VAL A 24 5.14 -3.75 -1.56
N MET A 25 4.11 -4.46 -2.04
CA MET A 25 3.81 -5.82 -1.59
C MET A 25 4.88 -6.83 -1.99
N THR A 26 5.51 -6.68 -3.16
CA THR A 26 6.66 -7.50 -3.57
C THR A 26 7.86 -7.28 -2.64
N LEU A 27 8.17 -6.03 -2.27
CA LEU A 27 9.23 -5.74 -1.31
C LEU A 27 8.92 -6.26 0.10
N TYR A 28 7.64 -6.25 0.47
CA TYR A 28 7.17 -6.69 1.78
C TYR A 28 7.13 -8.23 1.91
N ALA A 29 6.42 -8.92 1.02
CA ALA A 29 6.11 -10.35 1.10
C ALA A 29 6.86 -11.23 0.08
N GLY A 30 7.57 -10.64 -0.87
CA GLY A 30 8.15 -11.34 -2.01
C GLY A 30 7.18 -11.44 -3.20
N GLU A 31 7.71 -11.90 -4.34
CA GLU A 31 6.96 -12.00 -5.61
C GLU A 31 5.74 -12.92 -5.53
N ASP A 32 5.75 -13.90 -4.63
CA ASP A 32 4.64 -14.84 -4.47
C ASP A 32 3.51 -14.29 -3.58
N GLY A 33 3.71 -13.14 -2.94
CA GLY A 33 2.77 -12.52 -2.01
C GLY A 33 2.49 -13.34 -0.74
N LYS A 34 3.22 -14.43 -0.51
CA LYS A 34 2.97 -15.39 0.61
C LYS A 34 3.95 -15.23 1.77
N GLY A 35 4.87 -14.27 1.69
CA GLY A 35 5.87 -14.04 2.72
C GLY A 35 7.12 -14.91 2.58
N ASN A 36 7.29 -15.62 1.46
CA ASN A 36 8.49 -16.42 1.18
C ASN A 36 9.65 -15.58 0.64
N GLY A 37 9.47 -14.26 0.54
CA GLY A 37 10.50 -13.30 0.16
C GLY A 37 10.36 -11.97 0.90
N GLY A 38 11.08 -10.97 0.42
CA GLY A 38 11.00 -9.60 0.93
C GLY A 38 11.36 -9.46 2.42
N LEU A 39 10.82 -8.40 3.01
CA LEU A 39 11.03 -8.06 4.42
C LEU A 39 10.51 -9.15 5.37
N VAL A 40 9.40 -9.81 5.05
CA VAL A 40 8.82 -10.89 5.89
C VAL A 40 9.80 -12.04 6.06
N LYS A 41 10.41 -12.53 4.96
CA LYS A 41 11.42 -13.58 5.04
C LYS A 41 12.66 -13.14 5.83
N GLN A 42 13.16 -11.94 5.56
CA GLN A 42 14.34 -11.40 6.26
C GLN A 42 14.12 -11.33 7.78
N ALA A 43 12.94 -10.89 8.22
CA ALA A 43 12.62 -10.88 9.65
C ALA A 43 12.41 -12.28 10.23
N GLY A 44 11.86 -13.22 9.46
CA GLY A 44 11.79 -14.63 9.87
C GLY A 44 13.17 -15.23 10.13
N GLN A 45 14.18 -14.82 9.34
CA GLN A 45 15.57 -15.26 9.48
C GLN A 45 16.36 -14.48 10.53
N PHE A 46 15.90 -13.29 10.94
CA PHE A 46 16.62 -12.41 11.86
C PHE A 46 16.99 -13.09 13.19
N ALA A 47 16.07 -13.85 13.79
CA ALA A 47 16.34 -14.56 15.04
C ALA A 47 17.45 -15.61 14.85
N GLN A 48 17.38 -16.38 13.76
CA GLN A 48 18.41 -17.37 13.43
C GLN A 48 19.78 -16.71 13.24
N TYR A 49 19.85 -15.59 12.51
CA TYR A 49 21.11 -14.88 12.31
C TYR A 49 21.70 -14.34 13.61
N VAL A 50 20.86 -13.97 14.57
CA VAL A 50 21.34 -13.59 15.89
C VAL A 50 21.85 -14.80 16.65
N ASP A 51 21.16 -15.93 16.62
CA ASP A 51 21.62 -17.17 17.26
C ASP A 51 22.95 -17.67 16.67
N ASP A 52 23.11 -17.59 15.34
CA ASP A 52 24.35 -17.91 14.64
C ASP A 52 25.50 -16.97 15.08
N ALA A 53 25.21 -15.68 15.23
CA ALA A 53 26.18 -14.70 15.72
C ALA A 53 26.57 -14.94 17.19
N VAL A 54 25.61 -15.33 18.04
CA VAL A 54 25.87 -15.71 19.44
C VAL A 54 26.81 -16.93 19.49
N ALA A 55 26.54 -17.95 18.68
CA ALA A 55 27.37 -19.14 18.60
C ALA A 55 28.79 -18.81 18.10
N ALA A 56 28.90 -18.00 17.04
CA ALA A 56 30.18 -17.59 16.49
C ALA A 56 31.01 -16.72 17.45
N ALA A 57 30.36 -15.83 18.21
CA ALA A 57 31.03 -14.94 19.14
C ALA A 57 31.72 -15.69 20.31
N SER A 58 31.25 -16.90 20.65
CA SER A 58 31.81 -17.75 21.72
C SER A 58 32.06 -16.98 23.04
N SER A 59 31.19 -16.01 23.34
CA SER A 59 31.35 -15.07 24.44
C SER A 59 30.00 -14.83 25.11
N GLU A 60 29.91 -15.20 26.38
CA GLU A 60 28.67 -15.08 27.15
C GLU A 60 28.17 -13.62 27.24
N PRO A 61 29.01 -12.61 27.54
CA PRO A 61 28.57 -11.21 27.56
C PRO A 61 28.02 -10.72 26.22
N ILE A 62 28.67 -11.11 25.10
CA ILE A 62 28.19 -10.76 23.75
C ILE A 62 26.85 -11.46 23.48
N GLY A 63 26.73 -12.72 23.90
CA GLY A 63 25.49 -13.48 23.79
C GLY A 63 24.31 -12.84 24.52
N ILE A 64 24.55 -12.30 25.72
CA ILE A 64 23.54 -11.56 26.49
C ILE A 64 23.14 -10.29 25.74
N ALA A 65 24.11 -9.49 25.31
CA ALA A 65 23.86 -8.23 24.60
C ALA A 65 23.06 -8.43 23.31
N LEU A 66 23.37 -9.46 22.52
CA LEU A 66 22.64 -9.79 21.30
C LEU A 66 21.18 -10.22 21.58
N ARG A 67 20.95 -10.99 22.64
CA ARG A 67 19.59 -11.36 23.07
C ARG A 67 18.79 -10.15 23.55
N GLU A 68 19.42 -9.22 24.25
CA GLU A 68 18.79 -7.96 24.67
C GLU A 68 18.47 -7.07 23.47
N TYR A 69 19.37 -6.98 22.49
CA TYR A 69 19.13 -6.26 21.24
C TYR A 69 17.90 -6.81 20.49
N VAL A 70 17.77 -8.14 20.36
CA VAL A 70 16.57 -8.75 19.76
C VAL A 70 15.30 -8.40 20.52
N LYS A 71 15.34 -8.46 21.86
CA LYS A 71 14.19 -8.07 22.70
C LYS A 71 13.80 -6.61 22.48
N ALA A 72 14.78 -5.72 22.35
CA ALA A 72 14.57 -4.29 22.15
C ALA A 72 13.99 -3.97 20.76
N VAL A 73 14.47 -4.62 19.69
CA VAL A 73 14.09 -4.29 18.30
C VAL A 73 12.81 -4.99 17.83
N LYS A 74 12.41 -6.10 18.47
CA LYS A 74 11.24 -6.89 18.08
C LYS A 74 9.92 -6.10 18.02
N PRO A 75 9.61 -5.19 18.98
CA PRO A 75 8.41 -4.35 18.89
C PRO A 75 8.41 -3.42 17.67
N ASP A 76 9.56 -2.80 17.36
CA ASP A 76 9.69 -1.88 16.23
C ASP A 76 9.56 -2.61 14.88
N LEU A 77 10.14 -3.81 14.79
CA LEU A 77 10.00 -4.67 13.63
C LEU A 77 8.52 -5.05 13.40
N LYS A 78 7.81 -5.44 14.47
CA LYS A 78 6.37 -5.70 14.41
C LYS A 78 5.55 -4.46 14.03
N SER A 79 5.90 -3.29 14.55
CA SER A 79 5.22 -2.03 14.23
C SER A 79 5.39 -1.68 12.76
N THR A 80 6.59 -1.85 12.21
CA THR A 80 6.90 -1.64 10.80
C THR A 80 6.02 -2.52 9.91
N PHE A 81 5.87 -3.80 10.25
CA PHE A 81 4.99 -4.70 9.50
C PHE A 81 3.53 -4.24 9.49
N HIS A 82 3.00 -3.89 10.65
CA HIS A 82 1.64 -3.37 10.74
C HIS A 82 1.46 -2.09 9.92
N LYS A 83 2.43 -1.17 9.98
CA LYS A 83 2.37 0.10 9.22
C LYS A 83 2.34 -0.14 7.72
N VAL A 84 3.21 -0.99 7.17
CA VAL A 84 3.21 -1.30 5.73
C VAL A 84 1.85 -1.86 5.31
N HIS A 85 1.34 -2.85 6.05
CA HIS A 85 0.04 -3.44 5.77
C HIS A 85 -1.10 -2.41 5.85
N SER A 86 -1.14 -1.58 6.89
CA SER A 86 -2.16 -0.53 7.05
C SER A 86 -2.11 0.52 5.96
N CYS A 87 -0.91 0.94 5.53
CA CYS A 87 -0.75 1.89 4.43
C CYS A 87 -1.22 1.31 3.09
N VAL A 88 -0.83 0.07 2.78
CA VAL A 88 -1.28 -0.61 1.55
C VAL A 88 -2.81 -0.73 1.53
N LYS A 89 -3.40 -1.24 2.62
CA LYS A 89 -4.85 -1.37 2.74
C LYS A 89 -5.55 -0.01 2.61
N GLY A 90 -5.06 1.03 3.29
CA GLY A 90 -5.66 2.36 3.24
C GLY A 90 -5.64 2.97 1.84
N ALA A 91 -4.55 2.79 1.09
CA ALA A 91 -4.46 3.24 -0.28
C ALA A 91 -5.39 2.47 -1.22
N MET A 92 -5.51 1.15 -1.05
CA MET A 92 -6.48 0.33 -1.78
C MET A 92 -7.92 0.79 -1.51
N ASP A 93 -8.28 0.94 -0.23
CA ASP A 93 -9.62 1.35 0.18
C ASP A 93 -9.98 2.74 -0.36
N ALA A 94 -9.05 3.69 -0.31
CA ALA A 94 -9.24 5.03 -0.87
C ALA A 94 -9.44 5.00 -2.39
N THR A 95 -8.66 4.18 -3.11
CA THR A 95 -8.79 4.03 -4.57
C THR A 95 -10.13 3.43 -4.95
N ASN A 96 -10.59 2.41 -4.20
CA ASN A 96 -11.91 1.80 -4.40
C ASN A 96 -13.04 2.81 -4.12
N ALA A 97 -12.94 3.57 -3.03
CA ALA A 97 -13.93 4.59 -2.69
C ALA A 97 -14.02 5.69 -3.76
N TYR A 98 -12.89 6.05 -4.38
CA TYR A 98 -12.85 6.99 -5.49
C TYR A 98 -13.59 6.45 -6.72
N MET A 99 -13.27 5.23 -7.16
CA MET A 99 -13.93 4.60 -8.31
C MET A 99 -15.45 4.44 -8.10
N ASP A 100 -15.86 4.03 -6.90
CA ASP A 100 -17.28 3.92 -6.52
C ASP A 100 -17.98 5.29 -6.57
N GLY A 101 -17.28 6.36 -6.18
CA GLY A 101 -17.76 7.73 -6.28
C GLY A 101 -18.01 8.15 -7.71
N ASP A 102 -17.06 7.89 -8.60
CA ASP A 102 -17.15 8.22 -10.02
C ASP A 102 -18.33 7.52 -10.70
N ILE A 103 -18.53 6.22 -10.42
CA ILE A 103 -19.65 5.46 -10.96
C ILE A 103 -20.98 6.08 -10.51
N LYS A 104 -21.12 6.45 -9.23
CA LYS A 104 -22.33 7.08 -8.69
C LYS A 104 -22.58 8.47 -9.30
N MET A 105 -21.53 9.26 -9.50
CA MET A 105 -21.64 10.57 -10.15
C MET A 105 -22.04 10.43 -11.62
N ALA A 106 -21.46 9.47 -12.34
CA ALA A 106 -21.82 9.14 -13.71
C ALA A 106 -23.29 8.72 -13.83
N GLU A 107 -23.76 7.82 -12.96
CA GLU A 107 -25.17 7.40 -12.92
C GLU A 107 -26.11 8.59 -12.68
N LYS A 108 -25.79 9.45 -11.71
CA LYS A 108 -26.58 10.64 -11.39
C LYS A 108 -26.61 11.63 -12.55
N ALA A 109 -25.49 11.82 -13.25
CA ALA A 109 -25.40 12.68 -14.42
C ALA A 109 -26.25 12.13 -15.58
N GLN A 110 -26.20 10.82 -15.83
CA GLN A 110 -27.03 10.16 -16.83
C GLN A 110 -28.52 10.31 -16.54
N ARG A 111 -28.94 10.07 -15.29
CA ARG A 111 -30.34 10.27 -14.86
C ARG A 111 -30.80 11.71 -15.10
N ARG A 112 -29.99 12.70 -14.69
CA ARG A 112 -30.28 14.13 -14.90
C ARG A 112 -30.34 14.53 -16.37
N ALA A 113 -29.53 13.91 -17.23
CA ALA A 113 -29.55 14.16 -18.66
C ALA A 113 -30.86 13.68 -19.31
N VAL A 114 -31.44 12.57 -18.82
CA VAL A 114 -32.76 12.08 -19.25
C VAL A 114 -33.88 13.05 -18.81
N ASP A 115 -33.77 13.61 -17.60
CA ASP A 115 -34.76 14.55 -17.05
C ASP A 115 -34.62 15.99 -17.62
N ALA A 116 -33.58 16.26 -18.42
CA ALA A 116 -33.34 17.59 -18.97
C ALA A 116 -34.40 17.96 -20.03
N PRO A 117 -34.94 19.19 -20.03
CA PRO A 117 -35.89 19.64 -21.06
C PRO A 117 -35.28 19.48 -22.46
N SER A 118 -36.06 19.04 -23.44
CA SER A 118 -35.57 18.87 -24.81
C SER A 118 -35.14 20.23 -25.41
N PRO A 119 -34.07 20.27 -26.24
CA PRO A 119 -33.58 21.51 -26.87
C PRO A 119 -34.62 22.23 -27.73
N GLN A 120 -35.70 21.54 -28.12
CA GLN A 120 -36.76 22.05 -28.99
C GLN A 120 -37.78 22.94 -28.25
N ALA A 121 -37.73 23.03 -26.91
CA ALA A 121 -38.64 23.86 -26.14
C ALA A 121 -38.28 25.37 -26.10
N GLY A 122 -37.19 25.80 -26.76
CA GLY A 122 -36.66 27.17 -26.65
C GLY A 122 -36.32 27.92 -27.94
N GLY A 123 -36.69 27.41 -29.12
CA GLY A 123 -36.30 28.02 -30.41
C GLY A 123 -37.49 28.39 -31.30
N ARG A 124 -38.00 29.62 -31.17
CA ARG A 124 -38.46 30.38 -32.34
C ARG A 124 -37.28 31.28 -32.74
N TRP A 125 -36.75 31.05 -33.94
CA TRP A 125 -35.87 32.01 -34.61
C TRP A 125 -36.64 33.27 -34.97
#